data_AF-A0A6A3NFH8-F1
#
_entry.id   AF-A0A6A3NFH8-F1
#
_cell.length_a   1.000
_cell.length_b   1.000
_cell.length_c   1.000
_cell.angle_alpha   90.00
_cell.angle_beta   90.00
_cell.angle_gamma   90.00
#
_symmetry.space_group_name_H-M   'P 1'
#
loop_
_entity.id
_entity.type
_entity.pdbx_description
1 polymer ?
#
loop_
_entity_poly.entity_id
_entity_poly.type
_entity_poly.pdbx_seq_one_letter_code
_entity_poly.pdbx_strand_id
1 'polypeptide(L)'
;MAAKNEAHASSAMQAAVRAFALVPASSQSDGTLWLARVCRTASHELGHCFGMDHCVYYACSMQGSAGLSEDARQPPYLCPVDLAKVLCATGADTSDWYRALLKFCERFEDQDRTFAAFSAWLRHRLSTVSEESSSS
;
A
#
# COMPACT_ATOMS: atom_id res chain seq x y z
N MET A 1 18.39 24.78 -16.04
CA MET A 1 17.51 24.93 -14.85
C MET A 1 16.07 24.83 -15.31
N ALA A 2 15.51 23.62 -15.35
CA ALA A 2 14.07 23.44 -15.52
C ALA A 2 13.53 23.06 -14.14
N ALA A 3 12.82 23.98 -13.49
CA ALA A 3 12.08 23.69 -12.28
C ALA A 3 11.01 22.65 -12.66
N LYS A 4 11.20 21.40 -12.22
CA LYS A 4 10.14 20.40 -12.27
C LYS A 4 9.03 20.91 -11.38
N ASN A 5 7.90 21.29 -11.97
CA ASN A 5 6.66 21.52 -11.25
C ASN A 5 6.19 20.16 -10.70
N GLU A 6 6.78 19.73 -9.59
CA GLU A 6 6.27 18.62 -8.79
C GLU A 6 5.02 19.13 -8.09
N ALA A 7 3.87 19.00 -8.77
CA ALA A 7 2.59 19.21 -8.14
C ALA A 7 2.49 18.23 -6.97
N HIS A 8 2.65 18.72 -5.73
CA HIS A 8 2.53 17.92 -4.52
C HIS A 8 1.21 17.15 -4.57
N ALA A 9 1.25 15.82 -4.44
CA ALA A 9 0.02 15.03 -4.43
C ALA A 9 -0.83 15.45 -3.23
N SER A 10 -2.12 15.77 -3.45
CA SER A 10 -2.99 16.27 -2.38
C SER A 10 -3.52 15.17 -1.47
N SER A 11 -3.25 13.90 -1.80
CA SER A 11 -3.61 12.73 -0.98
C SER A 11 -2.73 11.53 -1.34
N ALA A 12 -2.68 10.54 -0.45
CA ALA A 12 -1.97 9.28 -0.68
C ALA A 12 -2.49 8.53 -1.90
N MET A 13 -3.80 8.58 -2.17
CA MET A 13 -4.39 7.95 -3.35
C MET A 13 -3.95 8.63 -4.65
N GLN A 14 -3.90 9.96 -4.69
CA GLN A 14 -3.38 10.67 -5.86
C GLN A 14 -1.90 10.37 -6.11
N ALA A 15 -1.09 10.26 -5.04
CA ALA A 15 0.31 9.87 -5.16
C ALA A 15 0.45 8.47 -5.78
N ALA A 16 -0.34 7.52 -5.30
CA ALA A 16 -0.38 6.15 -5.80
C ALA A 16 -0.76 6.06 -7.29
N VAL A 17 -1.85 6.73 -7.69
CA VAL A 17 -2.34 6.73 -9.08
C VAL A 17 -1.32 7.34 -10.04
N ARG A 18 -0.66 8.43 -9.63
CA ARG A 18 0.40 9.05 -10.44
C ARG A 18 1.60 8.11 -10.60
N ALA A 19 2.07 7.50 -9.52
CA ALA A 19 3.18 6.56 -9.58
C ALA A 19 2.86 5.34 -10.46
N PHE A 20 1.65 4.79 -10.33
CA PHE A 20 1.16 3.71 -11.19
C PHE A 20 1.23 4.08 -12.69
N ALA A 21 0.79 5.29 -13.04
CA ALA A 21 0.74 5.77 -14.42
C ALA A 21 2.13 6.05 -15.01
N LEU A 22 3.11 6.41 -14.18
CA LEU A 22 4.47 6.71 -14.61
C LEU A 22 5.30 5.45 -14.92
N VAL A 23 4.95 4.31 -14.34
CA VAL A 23 5.66 3.05 -14.59
C VAL A 23 5.17 2.42 -15.90
N PRO A 24 6.05 2.27 -16.92
CA PRO A 24 5.67 1.67 -18.21
C PRO A 24 5.20 0.22 -18.04
N ALA A 25 4.22 -0.22 -18.83
CA ALA A 25 3.78 -1.62 -18.79
C ALA A 25 4.93 -2.59 -19.16
N SER A 26 5.87 -2.13 -19.98
CA SER A 26 7.05 -2.90 -20.40
C SER A 26 8.08 -3.12 -19.29
N SER A 27 8.03 -2.39 -18.18
CA SER A 27 8.94 -2.64 -17.05
C SER A 27 8.44 -3.75 -16.12
N GLN A 28 7.18 -4.15 -16.25
CA GLN A 28 6.56 -5.19 -15.43
C GLN A 28 6.85 -6.57 -16.01
N SER A 29 7.72 -7.31 -15.34
CA SER A 29 7.98 -8.72 -15.65
C SER A 29 6.88 -9.63 -15.07
N ASP A 30 6.69 -10.81 -15.65
CA ASP A 30 5.78 -11.82 -15.09
C ASP A 30 6.15 -12.18 -13.63
N GLY A 31 7.45 -12.17 -13.32
CA GLY A 31 7.95 -12.46 -11.97
C GLY A 31 7.57 -11.39 -10.94
N THR A 32 7.71 -10.11 -11.30
CA THR A 32 7.36 -9.00 -10.39
C THR A 32 5.85 -8.85 -10.23
N LEU A 33 5.08 -9.06 -11.30
CA LEU A 33 3.62 -9.13 -11.22
C LEU A 33 3.14 -10.30 -10.36
N TRP A 34 3.73 -11.48 -10.53
CA TRP A 34 3.43 -12.65 -9.69
C TRP A 34 3.74 -12.37 -8.22
N LEU A 35 4.91 -11.78 -7.94
CA LEU A 35 5.29 -11.41 -6.57
C LEU A 35 4.30 -10.43 -5.95
N ALA A 36 3.88 -9.38 -6.68
CA ALA A 36 2.90 -8.42 -6.20
C ALA A 36 1.57 -9.09 -5.81
N ARG A 37 1.08 -10.03 -6.65
CA ARG A 37 -0.13 -10.80 -6.37
C ARG A 37 0.04 -11.72 -5.15
N VAL A 38 1.16 -12.43 -5.06
CA VAL A 38 1.44 -13.31 -3.92
C VAL A 38 1.54 -12.52 -2.63
N CYS A 39 2.26 -11.39 -2.60
CA CYS A 39 2.35 -10.55 -1.42
C CYS A 39 0.97 -10.07 -0.96
N ARG A 40 0.09 -9.72 -1.90
CA ARG A 40 -1.27 -9.27 -1.61
C ARG A 40 -2.12 -10.40 -1.01
N THR A 41 -2.19 -11.55 -1.67
CA THR A 41 -2.93 -12.72 -1.16
C THR A 41 -2.37 -13.18 0.18
N ALA A 42 -1.05 -13.31 0.31
CA ALA A 42 -0.43 -13.71 1.57
C ALA A 42 -0.72 -12.73 2.71
N SER A 43 -0.74 -11.43 2.43
CA SER A 43 -1.09 -10.41 3.43
C SER A 43 -2.55 -10.52 3.87
N HIS A 44 -3.46 -10.86 2.95
CA HIS A 44 -4.87 -11.14 3.26
C HIS A 44 -5.01 -12.34 4.21
N GLU A 45 -4.39 -13.48 3.85
CA GLU A 45 -4.45 -14.69 4.68
C GLU A 45 -3.77 -14.51 6.04
N LEU A 46 -2.66 -13.78 6.10
CA LEU A 46 -2.03 -13.40 7.37
C LEU A 46 -2.97 -12.54 8.22
N GLY A 47 -3.78 -11.69 7.60
CA GLY A 47 -4.81 -10.94 8.29
C GLY A 47 -5.82 -11.85 9.00
N HIS A 48 -6.24 -12.93 8.34
CA HIS A 48 -7.08 -13.96 8.97
C HIS A 48 -6.38 -14.64 10.15
N CYS A 49 -5.06 -14.89 10.08
CA CYS A 49 -4.30 -15.42 11.22
C CYS A 49 -4.29 -14.47 12.43
N PHE A 50 -4.44 -13.16 12.23
CA PHE A 50 -4.61 -12.16 13.29
C PHE A 50 -6.08 -11.97 13.72
N GLY A 51 -7.00 -12.84 13.28
CA GLY A 51 -8.42 -12.79 13.64
C GLY A 51 -9.22 -11.72 12.92
N MET A 52 -8.73 -11.19 11.79
CA MET A 52 -9.48 -10.26 10.96
C MET A 52 -10.37 -11.02 9.97
N ASP A 53 -11.67 -10.78 10.04
CA ASP A 53 -12.60 -11.18 8.97
C ASP A 53 -12.49 -10.27 7.76
N HIS A 54 -13.23 -10.61 6.69
CA HIS A 54 -13.37 -9.74 5.54
C HIS A 54 -13.86 -8.34 5.93
N CYS A 55 -13.19 -7.31 5.41
CA CYS A 55 -13.52 -5.92 5.68
C CYS A 55 -14.60 -5.40 4.73
N VAL A 56 -15.60 -4.73 5.31
CA VAL A 56 -16.72 -4.08 4.58
C VAL A 56 -16.75 -2.56 4.77
N TYR A 57 -15.81 -2.00 5.54
CA TYR A 57 -15.87 -0.60 5.96
C TYR A 57 -15.30 0.37 4.92
N TYR A 58 -14.14 0.04 4.35
CA TYR A 58 -13.40 0.91 3.43
C TYR A 58 -12.67 0.05 2.39
N ALA A 59 -12.04 0.71 1.42
CA ALA A 59 -11.04 0.04 0.58
C ALA A 59 -9.92 -0.54 1.46
N CYS A 60 -9.72 -1.86 1.41
CA CYS A 60 -8.82 -2.58 2.32
C CYS A 60 -8.30 -3.86 1.66
N SER A 61 -7.06 -4.25 1.99
CA SER A 61 -6.50 -5.55 1.63
C SER A 61 -7.28 -6.74 2.22
N MET A 62 -8.08 -6.51 3.25
CA MET A 62 -8.95 -7.51 3.86
C MET A 62 -10.34 -7.60 3.21
N GLN A 63 -10.64 -6.90 2.11
CA GLN A 63 -11.94 -7.05 1.44
C GLN A 63 -12.10 -8.48 0.90
N GLY A 64 -13.29 -9.06 1.07
CA GLY A 64 -13.61 -10.35 0.43
C GLY A 64 -13.62 -10.23 -1.09
N SER A 65 -13.21 -11.29 -1.78
CA SER A 65 -13.16 -11.34 -3.25
C SER A 65 -13.81 -12.62 -3.78
N ALA A 66 -14.64 -12.50 -4.82
CA ALA A 66 -15.27 -13.63 -5.51
C ALA A 66 -14.48 -14.10 -6.74
N GLY A 67 -13.33 -13.49 -7.05
CA GLY A 67 -12.48 -13.92 -8.16
C GLY A 67 -11.30 -13.00 -8.46
N LEU A 68 -10.42 -13.42 -9.37
CA LEU A 68 -9.17 -12.70 -9.68
C LEU A 68 -9.36 -11.26 -10.17
N SER A 69 -10.47 -10.98 -10.86
CA SER A 69 -10.78 -9.65 -11.38
C SER A 69 -11.17 -8.66 -10.28
N GLU A 70 -11.84 -9.14 -9.24
CA GLU A 70 -12.17 -8.36 -8.04
C GLU A 70 -10.95 -8.21 -7.15
N ASP A 71 -10.19 -9.29 -6.97
CA ASP A 71 -8.95 -9.32 -6.22
C ASP A 71 -7.96 -8.26 -6.71
N ALA A 72 -7.74 -8.17 -8.02
CA ALA A 72 -6.84 -7.20 -8.63
C ALA A 72 -7.24 -5.72 -8.42
N ARG A 73 -8.47 -5.43 -7.96
CA ARG A 73 -8.96 -4.06 -7.74
C ARG A 73 -8.81 -3.59 -6.29
N GLN A 74 -8.69 -4.50 -5.33
CA GLN A 74 -8.62 -4.08 -3.93
C GLN A 74 -7.19 -3.67 -3.57
N PRO A 75 -7.04 -2.64 -2.72
CA PRO A 75 -5.74 -2.03 -2.47
C PRO A 75 -4.78 -2.94 -1.70
N PRO A 76 -3.46 -2.71 -1.79
CA PRO A 76 -2.46 -3.45 -1.02
C PRO A 76 -2.31 -2.95 0.44
N TYR A 77 -3.10 -1.97 0.88
CA TYR A 77 -3.04 -1.39 2.21
C TYR A 77 -4.20 -1.84 3.11
N LEU A 78 -3.98 -1.83 4.42
CA LEU A 78 -5.06 -1.95 5.41
C LEU A 78 -5.77 -0.61 5.59
N CYS A 79 -7.09 -0.63 5.72
CA CYS A 79 -7.86 0.55 6.10
C CYS A 79 -7.61 0.91 7.58
N PRO A 80 -8.02 2.10 8.06
CA PRO A 80 -7.78 2.50 9.45
C PRO A 80 -8.30 1.50 10.50
N VAL A 81 -9.41 0.81 10.21
CA VAL A 81 -10.01 -0.20 11.12
C VAL A 81 -9.09 -1.42 11.25
N ASP A 82 -8.68 -2.02 10.14
CA ASP A 82 -7.86 -3.23 10.17
C ASP A 82 -6.39 -2.95 10.49
N LEU A 83 -5.91 -1.73 10.18
CA LEU A 83 -4.61 -1.27 10.65
C LEU A 83 -4.61 -1.19 12.18
N ALA A 84 -5.64 -0.62 12.81
CA ALA A 84 -5.72 -0.59 14.27
C ALA A 84 -5.70 -2.01 14.89
N LYS A 85 -6.39 -2.97 14.25
CA LYS A 85 -6.36 -4.38 14.69
C LYS A 85 -4.96 -4.98 14.60
N VAL A 86 -4.26 -4.83 13.47
CA VAL A 86 -2.94 -5.43 13.31
C VAL A 86 -1.90 -4.77 14.23
N LEU A 87 -1.96 -3.45 14.41
CA LEU A 87 -1.08 -2.74 15.35
C LEU A 87 -1.33 -3.17 16.79
N CYS A 88 -2.60 -3.37 17.18
CA CYS A 88 -2.95 -3.93 18.48
C CYS A 88 -2.41 -5.35 18.66
N ALA A 89 -2.55 -6.22 17.65
CA ALA A 89 -2.11 -7.60 17.71
C ALA A 89 -0.57 -7.76 17.73
N THR A 90 0.15 -6.83 17.09
CA THR A 90 1.61 -6.90 16.95
C THR A 90 2.37 -6.00 17.94
N GLY A 91 1.71 -5.01 18.54
CA GLY A 91 2.34 -3.97 19.34
C GLY A 91 3.20 -2.99 18.54
N ALA A 92 3.10 -3.00 17.21
CA ALA A 92 3.88 -2.12 16.34
C ALA A 92 3.35 -0.67 16.36
N ASP A 93 4.24 0.29 16.13
CA ASP A 93 3.86 1.67 15.81
C ASP A 93 3.44 1.79 14.34
N THR A 94 2.55 2.75 14.06
CA THR A 94 2.07 3.02 12.69
C THR A 94 3.20 3.42 11.75
N SER A 95 4.14 4.25 12.21
CA SER A 95 5.27 4.71 11.41
C SER A 95 6.24 3.57 11.12
N ASP A 96 6.52 2.74 12.12
CA ASP A 96 7.39 1.57 11.95
C ASP A 96 6.79 0.57 10.98
N TRP A 97 5.48 0.32 11.08
CA TRP A 97 4.73 -0.52 10.15
C TRP A 97 4.85 -0.02 8.71
N TYR A 98 4.56 1.26 8.47
CA TYR A 98 4.66 1.83 7.12
C TYR A 98 6.10 1.89 6.60
N ARG A 99 7.10 2.17 7.45
CA ARG A 99 8.52 2.15 7.05
C ARG A 99 8.97 0.76 6.64
N ALA A 100 8.55 -0.28 7.36
CA ALA A 100 8.86 -1.66 7.02
C ALA A 100 8.28 -2.06 5.65
N LEU A 101 7.01 -1.72 5.40
CA LEU A 101 6.35 -1.95 4.10
C LEU A 101 7.04 -1.16 2.97
N LEU A 102 7.37 0.11 3.21
CA LEU A 102 8.00 0.97 2.21
C LEU A 102 9.36 0.40 1.80
N LYS A 103 10.20 0.04 2.79
CA LYS A 103 11.52 -0.56 2.55
C LYS A 103 11.45 -1.82 1.69
N PHE A 104 10.38 -2.61 1.82
CA PHE A 104 10.17 -3.77 0.95
C PHE A 104 9.77 -3.35 -0.47
N CYS A 105 8.79 -2.44 -0.60
CA CYS A 105 8.25 -2.02 -1.90
C CYS A 105 9.29 -1.31 -2.77
N GLU A 106 10.19 -0.53 -2.17
CA GLU A 106 11.27 0.20 -2.87
C GLU A 106 12.21 -0.72 -3.68
N ARG A 107 12.29 -2.01 -3.34
CA ARG A 107 13.09 -2.98 -4.08
C ARG A 107 12.55 -3.28 -5.48
N PHE A 108 11.27 -2.99 -5.72
CA PHE A 108 10.54 -3.40 -6.91
C PHE A 108 9.78 -2.25 -7.58
N GLU A 109 9.83 -1.03 -7.03
CA GLU A 109 8.98 0.08 -7.51
C GLU A 109 9.24 0.46 -8.98
N ASP A 110 10.48 0.38 -9.46
CA ASP A 110 10.77 0.64 -10.89
C ASP A 110 10.34 -0.51 -11.83
N GLN A 111 10.00 -1.68 -11.26
CA GLN A 111 9.75 -2.93 -11.99
C GLN A 111 8.29 -3.41 -11.89
N ASP A 112 7.46 -2.74 -11.09
CA ASP A 112 6.07 -3.12 -10.90
C ASP A 112 5.20 -1.94 -10.50
N ARG A 113 4.08 -1.79 -11.20
CA ARG A 113 3.17 -0.67 -10.98
C ARG A 113 2.50 -0.71 -9.60
N THR A 114 2.25 -1.89 -9.06
CA THR A 114 1.64 -2.07 -7.74
C THR A 114 2.61 -1.63 -6.65
N PHE A 115 3.88 -2.05 -6.75
CA PHE A 115 4.91 -1.63 -5.81
C PHE A 115 5.19 -0.12 -5.90
N ALA A 116 5.27 0.45 -7.10
CA ALA A 116 5.38 1.91 -7.26
C ALA A 116 4.21 2.68 -6.65
N ALA A 117 2.99 2.26 -6.96
CA ALA A 117 1.78 2.88 -6.42
C ALA A 117 1.77 2.81 -4.89
N PHE A 118 2.11 1.65 -4.33
CA PHE A 118 2.08 1.46 -2.88
C PHE A 118 3.21 2.20 -2.17
N SER A 119 4.42 2.22 -2.71
CA SER A 119 5.52 3.05 -2.19
C SER A 119 5.14 4.53 -2.14
N ALA A 120 4.53 5.06 -3.21
CA ALA A 120 4.08 6.45 -3.25
C ALA A 120 2.96 6.74 -2.24
N TRP A 121 2.03 5.80 -2.07
CA TRP A 121 1.01 5.88 -1.02
C TRP A 121 1.63 5.92 0.39
N LEU A 122 2.58 5.03 0.67
CA LEU A 122 3.25 4.91 1.97
C LEU A 122 4.07 6.16 2.30
N ARG A 123 4.81 6.71 1.34
CA ARG A 123 5.58 7.97 1.53
C ARG A 123 4.66 9.12 1.94
N HIS A 124 3.50 9.25 1.30
CA HIS A 124 2.53 10.29 1.65
C HIS A 124 1.90 10.03 3.03
N ARG A 125 1.61 8.78 3.40
CA ARG A 125 1.08 8.46 4.74
C ARG A 125 2.09 8.72 5.85
N LEU A 126 3.37 8.46 5.60
CA LEU A 126 4.44 8.75 6.57
C LEU A 126 4.61 10.24 6.82
N SER A 127 4.41 11.10 5.81
CA SER A 127 4.46 12.56 6.02
C SER A 127 3.31 13.03 6.90
N THR A 128 2.09 12.49 6.73
CA THR A 128 0.93 12.91 7.55
C THR A 128 1.01 12.41 8.99
N VAL A 129 1.49 11.18 9.23
CA VAL A 129 1.65 10.63 10.60
C VAL A 129 2.70 11.43 11.40
N SER A 130 3.72 11.96 10.73
CA SER A 130 4.75 12.80 11.35
C SER A 130 4.18 14.17 11.78
N GLU A 131 3.23 14.71 11.03
CA GLU A 131 2.54 15.98 11.33
C GLU A 131 1.55 15.85 12.51
N GLU A 132 0.82 14.73 12.58
CA GLU A 132 -0.12 14.42 13.67
C GLU A 132 0.61 14.27 15.02
N SER A 133 1.77 13.60 15.01
CA SER A 133 2.63 13.44 16.20
C SER A 133 3.25 14.75 16.69
N SER A 134 3.37 15.76 15.82
CA SER A 134 3.95 17.07 16.15
C SER A 134 2.91 18.09 16.65
N SER A 135 1.62 17.75 16.53
CA SER A 135 0.48 18.62 16.87
C SER A 135 -0.25 18.20 18.14
N SER A 136 0.24 17.15 18.82
CA SER A 136 -0.30 16.59 20.08
C SER A 136 0.68 16.84 21.22
#